data_AF-A0A259J2H0-F1
#
_entry.id   AF-A0A259J2H0-F1
#
_cell.length_a   1.000
_cell.length_b   1.000
_cell.length_c   1.000
_cell.angle_alpha   90.00
_cell.angle_beta   90.00
_cell.angle_gamma   90.00
#
_symmetry.space_group_name_H-M   'P 1'
#
loop_
_entity.id
_entity.type
_entity.pdbx_description
1 polymer ?
#
loop_
_entity_poly.entity_id
_entity_poly.type
_entity_poly.pdbx_seq_one_letter_code
_entity_poly.pdbx_strand_id
1 'polypeptide(L)' 'MAHSHPHVQVTSVESGVFEITIGGRTARLSAGDSFYVPSDVHHCAVCIEPGVLIDVFTPMRGDFVGA' A
#
# COMPACT_ATOMS: atom_id res chain seq x y z
N MET A 1 -9.42 -6.35 -2.91
CA MET A 1 -10.60 -5.62 -2.38
C MET A 1 -10.10 -4.37 -1.68
N ALA A 2 -10.84 -3.26 -1.78
CA ALA A 2 -10.52 -2.06 -0.99
C ALA A 2 -10.74 -2.34 0.50
N HIS A 3 -9.84 -1.82 1.33
CA HIS A 3 -9.87 -2.00 2.79
C HIS A 3 -9.32 -0.75 3.49
N SER A 4 -9.39 -0.73 4.81
CA SER A 4 -8.84 0.35 5.65
C SER A 4 -8.37 -0.23 6.99
N HIS A 5 -7.52 0.52 7.69
CA HIS A 5 -7.00 0.17 9.00
C HIS A 5 -6.48 1.41 9.74
N PRO A 6 -6.37 1.37 11.08
CA PRO A 6 -5.93 2.52 11.88
C PRO A 6 -4.46 2.89 11.67
N HIS A 7 -3.64 1.98 11.14
CA HIS A 7 -2.24 2.23 10.85
C HIS A 7 -2.10 3.25 9.72
N VAL A 8 -1.21 4.24 9.89
CA VAL A 8 -0.66 4.94 8.73
C VAL A 8 0.26 3.98 7.98
N GLN A 9 0.26 4.07 6.65
CA GLN A 9 1.10 3.23 5.80
C GLN A 9 1.89 4.10 4.83
N VAL A 10 3.17 3.79 4.68
CA VAL A 10 4.01 4.25 3.57
C VAL A 10 4.45 3.02 2.81
N THR A 11 4.30 3.07 1.49
CA THR A 11 4.71 1.99 0.61
C THR A 11 5.65 2.51 -0.46
N SER A 12 6.70 1.75 -0.73
CA SER A 12 7.59 1.98 -1.88
C SER A 12 7.52 0.83 -2.86
N VAL A 13 7.55 1.15 -4.16
CA VAL A 13 7.63 0.15 -5.22
C VAL A 13 9.10 -0.20 -5.43
N GLU A 14 9.48 -1.43 -5.08
CA GLU A 14 10.84 -1.94 -5.32
C GLU A 14 10.99 -2.37 -6.77
N SER A 15 9.98 -3.05 -7.33
CA SER A 15 9.94 -3.53 -8.72
C SER A 15 8.51 -3.70 -9.22
N GLY A 16 8.33 -3.83 -10.54
CA GLY A 16 7.03 -4.03 -11.18
C GLY A 16 6.19 -2.75 -11.36
N VAL A 17 4.90 -2.94 -11.62
CA VAL A 17 3.97 -1.84 -11.88
C VAL A 17 2.63 -2.10 -11.20
N PHE A 18 2.16 -1.14 -10.41
CA PHE A 18 0.96 -1.26 -9.61
C PHE A 18 -0.01 -0.11 -9.88
N GLU A 19 -1.30 -0.43 -9.93
CA GLU A 19 -2.36 0.57 -9.87
C GLU A 19 -2.84 0.68 -8.43
N ILE A 20 -2.64 1.85 -7.83
CA ILE A 20 -2.93 2.13 -6.43
C ILE A 20 -4.11 3.09 -6.37
N THR A 21 -5.15 2.74 -5.61
CA THR A 21 -6.28 3.62 -5.32
C THR A 21 -6.29 3.98 -3.84
N ILE A 22 -6.35 5.28 -3.51
CA ILE A 22 -6.40 5.81 -2.13
C ILE A 22 -7.46 6.90 -2.08
N GLY A 23 -8.47 6.74 -1.22
CA GLY A 23 -9.54 7.74 -1.06
C GLY A 23 -10.27 8.07 -2.36
N GLY A 24 -10.43 7.07 -3.25
CA GLY A 24 -11.08 7.22 -4.56
C GLY A 24 -10.20 7.83 -5.66
N ARG A 25 -8.92 8.14 -5.40
CA ARG A 25 -7.96 8.58 -6.41
C ARG A 25 -7.05 7.44 -6.81
N THR A 26 -6.91 7.22 -8.12
CA THR A 26 -6.11 6.13 -8.68
C THR A 26 -4.89 6.67 -9.41
N ALA A 27 -3.75 6.00 -9.23
CA ALA A 27 -2.50 6.29 -9.95
C ALA A 27 -1.75 5.00 -10.24
N ARG A 28 -0.99 4.99 -11.35
CA ARG A 28 -0.09 3.89 -11.70
C ARG A 28 1.32 4.24 -11.26
N LEU A 29 1.92 3.38 -10.47
CA LEU A 29 3.23 3.56 -9.84
C LEU A 29 4.18 2.45 -10.31
N SER A 30 5.46 2.79 -10.39
CA SER A 30 6.55 1.94 -10.88
C SER A 30 7.76 2.01 -9.95
N ALA A 31 8.78 1.20 -10.20
CA ALA A 31 9.97 1.12 -9.34
C ALA A 31 10.55 2.51 -9.01
N GLY A 32 10.74 2.77 -7.71
CA GLY A 32 11.21 4.06 -7.18
C GLY A 32 10.10 5.02 -6.74
N ASP A 33 8.85 4.79 -7.14
CA ASP A 33 7.70 5.54 -6.64
C ASP A 33 7.31 5.11 -5.22
N SER A 34 6.64 6.01 -4.49
CA SER A 34 6.07 5.72 -3.18
C SER A 34 4.68 6.33 -3.03
N PHE A 35 3.89 5.79 -2.11
CA PHE A 35 2.61 6.36 -1.72
C PHE A 35 2.41 6.33 -0.20
N TYR A 36 1.56 7.23 0.27
CA TYR A 36 1.18 7.36 1.67
C TYR A 36 -0.34 7.15 1.81
N VAL A 37 -0.72 6.26 2.72
CA VAL A 37 -2.10 6.01 3.10
C VAL A 37 -2.34 6.56 4.51
N PRO A 38 -3.19 7.59 4.66
CA PRO A 38 -3.62 8.05 5.98
C PRO A 38 -4.44 6.99 6.70
N SER A 39 -4.45 7.03 8.04
CA SER A 39 -5.28 6.15 8.86
C SER A 39 -6.75 6.15 8.42
N ASP A 40 -7.35 4.95 8.41
CA ASP A 40 -8.76 4.70 8.09
C ASP A 40 -9.21 5.12 6.68
N VAL A 41 -8.29 5.55 5.81
CA VAL A 41 -8.60 5.83 4.41
C VAL A 41 -8.63 4.54 3.60
N HIS A 42 -9.72 4.34 2.86
CA HIS A 42 -9.85 3.19 1.97
C HIS A 42 -8.80 3.19 0.88
N HIS A 43 -8.14 2.05 0.71
CA HIS A 43 -7.12 1.85 -0.30
C HIS A 43 -7.09 0.42 -0.85
N CYS A 44 -6.55 0.27 -2.06
CA CYS A 44 -6.20 -1.01 -2.67
C CYS A 44 -5.02 -0.85 -3.64
N ALA A 45 -4.36 -1.98 -3.90
CA ALA A 45 -3.32 -2.12 -4.91
C ALA A 45 -3.70 -3.25 -5.88
N VAL A 46 -3.55 -3.02 -7.18
CA VAL A 46 -3.66 -4.02 -8.23
C VAL A 46 -2.28 -4.18 -8.86
N CYS A 47 -1.74 -5.40 -8.83
CA CYS A 47 -0.50 -5.75 -9.51
C CYS A 47 -0.77 -5.85 -11.01
N ILE A 48 -0.22 -4.94 -11.81
CA ILE A 48 -0.38 -4.93 -13.27
C ILE A 48 0.76 -5.71 -13.93
N GLU A 49 1.97 -5.57 -13.39
CA GLU A 49 3.16 -6.32 -13.78
C GLU A 49 3.83 -6.89 -12.52
N PRO A 50 4.32 -8.15 -12.54
CA PRO A 50 4.92 -8.79 -11.37
C PRO A 50 6.00 -7.93 -10.72
N GLY A 51 5.96 -7.83 -9.39
CA GLY A 51 6.85 -6.94 -8.65
C GLY A 51 6.71 -7.06 -7.14
N VAL A 52 7.39 -6.17 -6.44
CA VAL A 52 7.49 -6.15 -4.97
C VAL A 52 7.15 -4.76 -4.45
N LEU A 53 6.27 -4.73 -3.44
CA LEU A 53 6.00 -3.55 -2.62
C LEU A 53 6.66 -3.72 -1.25
N ILE A 54 7.25 -2.64 -0.74
CA ILE A 54 7.77 -2.57 0.63
C ILE A 54 6.80 -1.71 1.44
N ASP A 55 6.00 -2.34 2.30
CA ASP A 55 5.01 -1.69 3.14
C ASP A 55 5.54 -1.44 4.56
N VAL A 56 5.42 -0.20 5.03
CA VAL A 56 5.82 0.22 6.37
C VAL A 56 4.61 0.83 7.09
N PHE A 57 4.34 0.35 8.31
CA PHE A 57 3.15 0.72 9.07
C PHE A 57 3.51 1.38 10.41
N THR A 58 2.67 2.31 10.87
CA THR A 58 2.69 2.83 12.25
C THR A 58 1.27 2.97 12.79
N PRO A 59 0.92 2.39 13.96
CA PRO A 59 1.74 1.48 14.76
C PRO A 59 2.05 0.15 14.04
N MET A 60 2.79 -0.75 14.68
CA MET A 60 3.10 -2.07 14.11
C MET A 60 1.81 -2.87 13.83
N ARG A 61 1.79 -3.58 12.69
CA ARG A 61 0.77 -4.58 12.36
C ARG A 61 0.93 -5.83 13.23
N GLY A 62 0.38 -5.77 14.45
CA GLY A 62 0.41 -6.90 15.38
C GLY A 62 -0.28 -8.16 14.83
N ASP A 63 -1.22 -8.00 13.91
CA ASP A 63 -1.91 -9.08 13.21
C ASP A 63 -1.04 -9.80 12.16
N PHE A 64 0.10 -9.23 11.76
CA PHE A 64 1.04 -9.87 10.84
C PHE A 64 2.05 -10.78 11.53
N VAL A 65 2.21 -10.65 12.84
CA VAL A 65 3.04 -11.54 13.65
C VAL A 65 2.13 -12.55 14.33
N GLY A 66 2.50 -13.83 14.23
CA GLY A 66 1.81 -14.88 14.97
C GLY A 66 1.90 -14.65 16.48
N ALA A 67 1.03 -15.35 17.23
CA ALA A 67 1.15 -15.45 18.67
C ALA A 67 2.45 -16.18 19.10
#